data_AF-A0A6A3HP48-F1
#
_entry.id   AF-A0A6A3HP48-F1
#
_cell.length_a   1.000
_cell.length_b   1.000
_cell.length_c   1.000
_cell.angle_alpha   90.00
_cell.angle_beta   90.00
_cell.angle_gamma   90.00
#
_symmetry.space_group_name_H-M   'P 1'
#
loop_
_entity.id
_entity.type
_entity.pdbx_description
1 polymer ?
#
loop_
_entity_poly.entity_id
_entity_poly.type
_entity_poly.pdbx_seq_one_letter_code
_entity_poly.pdbx_strand_id
1 'polypeptide(L)' 'MTDQLDYQVIAHCQQEDSTSCGIWCLVVLELLLFGATPETWSDYWKDSLYEVVGYLRLRYLRKVISLQLQQPKQV' A
#
# COMPACT_ATOMS: atom_id res chain seq x y z
N MET A 1 -29.79 -0.64 12.21
CA MET A 1 -28.78 -0.54 11.15
C MET A 1 -27.87 -1.74 11.30
N THR A 2 -27.93 -2.69 10.39
CA THR A 2 -27.01 -3.83 10.35
C THR A 2 -25.67 -3.31 9.88
N ASP A 3 -24.70 -3.30 10.80
CA ASP A 3 -23.30 -2.96 10.54
C ASP A 3 -22.67 -4.11 9.74
N GLN A 4 -23.09 -4.23 8.48
CA GLN A 4 -22.68 -5.31 7.61
C GLN A 4 -21.33 -4.94 7.01
N LEU A 5 -20.28 -5.65 7.45
CA LEU A 5 -18.95 -5.46 6.90
C LEU A 5 -18.97 -5.83 5.41
N ASP A 6 -18.70 -4.84 4.56
CA ASP A 6 -18.57 -5.05 3.12
C ASP A 6 -17.12 -5.39 2.78
N TYR A 7 -16.93 -6.45 1.98
CA TYR A 7 -15.62 -6.92 1.57
C TYR A 7 -15.50 -6.79 0.05
N GLN A 8 -14.50 -6.03 -0.38
CA GLN A 8 -14.22 -5.85 -1.79
C GLN A 8 -12.91 -6.54 -2.18
N VAL A 9 -12.98 -7.37 -3.22
CA VAL A 9 -11.80 -8.03 -3.79
C VAL A 9 -11.11 -7.06 -4.76
N ILE A 10 -9.83 -6.81 -4.52
CA ILE A 10 -8.98 -6.03 -5.43
C ILE A 10 -8.21 -7.03 -6.30
N ALA A 11 -8.70 -7.25 -7.52
CA ALA A 11 -8.12 -8.23 -8.44
C ALA A 11 -7.02 -7.65 -9.35
N HIS A 12 -6.78 -6.33 -9.29
CA HIS A 12 -6.02 -5.59 -10.30
C HIS A 12 -4.58 -5.24 -9.85
N CYS A 13 -4.04 -6.01 -8.91
CA CYS A 13 -2.64 -5.90 -8.46
C CYS A 13 -2.00 -7.30 -8.43
N GLN A 14 -1.50 -7.75 -9.58
CA GLN A 14 -0.78 -9.03 -9.67
C GLN A 14 0.71 -8.82 -9.43
N GLN A 15 1.28 -9.65 -8.55
CA GLN A 15 2.72 -9.67 -8.35
C GLN A 15 3.41 -10.52 -9.42
N GLU A 16 4.50 -10.01 -9.99
CA GLU A 16 5.29 -10.65 -11.04
C GLU A 16 6.65 -11.18 -10.55
N ASP A 17 7.00 -10.92 -9.29
CA ASP A 17 8.24 -11.40 -8.66
C ASP A 17 7.96 -12.31 -7.44
N SER A 18 8.99 -12.78 -6.74
CA SER A 18 8.86 -13.60 -5.52
C SER A 18 9.11 -12.83 -4.21
N THR A 19 9.33 -11.51 -4.26
CA THR A 19 9.90 -10.74 -3.14
C THR A 19 9.09 -9.50 -2.74
N SER A 20 8.08 -9.11 -3.51
CA SER A 20 7.42 -7.81 -3.37
C SER A 20 6.00 -7.86 -2.79
N CYS A 21 5.52 -9.00 -2.29
CA CYS A 21 4.15 -9.13 -1.77
C CYS A 21 3.86 -8.14 -0.64
N GLY A 22 4.78 -8.03 0.33
CA GLY A 22 4.62 -7.12 1.45
C GLY A 22 4.59 -5.65 1.02
N ILE A 23 5.42 -5.26 0.04
CA ILE A 23 5.43 -3.87 -0.43
C ILE A 23 4.15 -3.56 -1.22
N TRP A 24 3.64 -4.50 -2.02
CA TRP A 24 2.39 -4.31 -2.75
C TRP A 24 1.19 -4.18 -1.83
N CYS A 25 1.14 -4.91 -0.72
CA CYS A 25 0.10 -4.71 0.30
C CYS A 25 0.10 -3.27 0.85
N LEU A 26 1.28 -2.69 1.10
CA LEU A 26 1.40 -1.32 1.60
C LEU A 26 0.99 -0.29 0.54
N VAL A 27 1.36 -0.51 -0.71
CA VAL A 27 0.97 0.35 -1.84
C VAL A 27 -0.54 0.32 -2.02
N VAL A 28 -1.15 -0.87 -2.09
CA VAL A 28 -2.61 -1.05 -2.20
C VAL A 28 -3.33 -0.32 -1.06
N LEU A 29 -2.89 -0.50 0.19
CA LEU A 29 -3.46 0.20 1.34
C LEU A 29 -3.37 1.73 1.18
N GLU A 30 -2.21 2.24 0.75
CA GLU A 30 -2.02 3.68 0.54
C GLU A 30 -2.93 4.21 -0.58
N LEU A 31 -3.05 3.51 -1.71
CA LEU A 31 -3.93 3.90 -2.81
C LEU A 31 -5.40 3.99 -2.38
N LEU A 32 -5.89 2.99 -1.63
CA LEU A 32 -7.25 2.98 -1.09
C LEU A 32 -7.48 4.15 -0.12
N LEU A 33 -6.52 4.42 0.77
CA LEU A 33 -6.58 5.57 1.69
C LEU A 33 -6.61 6.92 0.96
N PHE A 34 -6.02 6.99 -0.25
CA PHE A 34 -6.04 8.17 -1.11
C PHE A 34 -7.22 8.21 -2.10
N GLY A 35 -8.21 7.33 -1.92
CA GLY A 35 -9.48 7.39 -2.65
C GLY A 35 -9.53 6.57 -3.93
N ALA A 36 -8.58 5.66 -4.15
CA ALA A 36 -8.71 4.69 -5.24
C ALA A 36 -9.95 3.80 -5.02
N THR A 37 -10.78 3.70 -6.05
CA THR A 37 -11.93 2.80 -6.14
C THR A 37 -11.67 1.75 -7.23
N PRO A 38 -12.48 0.68 -7.33
CA PRO A 38 -12.36 -0.25 -8.45
C PRO A 38 -12.44 0.42 -9.83
N GLU A 39 -13.30 1.42 -9.98
CA GLU A 39 -13.50 2.13 -11.25
C GLU A 39 -12.33 3.04 -11.63
N THR A 40 -11.59 3.52 -10.63
CA THR A 40 -10.46 4.44 -10.79
C THR A 40 -9.10 3.75 -10.63
N TRP A 41 -9.09 2.43 -10.39
CA TRP A 41 -7.88 1.69 -10.04
C TRP A 41 -6.75 1.88 -11.06
N SER A 42 -7.07 1.88 -12.36
CA SER A 42 -6.09 2.07 -13.44
C SER A 42 -5.43 3.46 -13.48
N ASP A 43 -6.04 4.46 -12.84
CA ASP A 43 -5.46 5.80 -12.76
C ASP A 43 -4.33 5.83 -11.71
N TYR A 44 -4.44 4.99 -10.68
CA TYR A 44 -3.50 4.90 -9.55
C TYR A 44 -2.47 3.78 -9.72
N TRP A 45 -2.89 2.60 -10.15
CA TRP A 45 -2.03 1.43 -10.34
C TRP A 45 -1.57 1.34 -11.80
N LYS A 46 -0.25 1.30 -12.00
CA LYS A 46 0.38 1.11 -13.31
C LYS A 46 1.55 0.16 -13.17
N ASP A 47 1.81 -0.64 -14.19
CA ASP A 47 2.93 -1.59 -14.20
C ASP A 47 4.30 -0.90 -14.06
N SER A 48 4.38 0.38 -14.44
CA SER A 48 5.57 1.23 -14.19
C SER A 48 5.93 1.37 -12.70
N LEU A 49 5.04 0.99 -11.77
CA LEU A 49 5.37 0.90 -10.35
C LEU A 49 6.50 -0.10 -10.08
N TYR A 50 6.67 -1.13 -10.92
CA TYR A 50 7.80 -2.07 -10.81
C TYR A 50 9.15 -1.39 -10.97
N GLU A 51 9.25 -0.37 -11.82
CA GLU A 51 10.49 0.39 -12.05
C GLU A 51 10.95 1.13 -10.80
N VAL A 52 10.03 1.40 -9.86
CA VAL A 52 10.30 2.16 -8.63
C VAL A 52 10.19 1.33 -7.35
N VAL A 53 10.12 -0.01 -7.42
CA VAL A 53 10.03 -0.88 -6.23
C VAL A 53 11.14 -0.62 -5.22
N GLY A 54 12.38 -0.43 -5.68
CA GLY A 54 13.51 -0.11 -4.82
C GLY A 54 13.29 1.20 -4.03
N TYR A 55 12.77 2.22 -4.70
CA TYR A 55 12.40 3.48 -4.06
C TYR A 55 11.25 3.30 -3.07
N LEU A 56 10.21 2.55 -3.43
CA LEU A 56 9.08 2.27 -2.54
C LEU A 56 9.53 1.62 -1.24
N ARG A 57 10.40 0.60 -1.31
CA ARG A 57 10.97 -0.05 -0.10
C ARG A 57 11.67 0.96 0.82
N LEU A 58 12.50 1.84 0.27
CA LEU A 58 13.15 2.90 1.04
C LEU A 58 12.16 3.91 1.62
N ARG A 59 11.13 4.29 0.85
CA ARG A 59 10.08 5.21 1.30
C ARG A 59 9.34 4.68 2.52
N TYR A 60 8.91 3.40 2.51
CA TYR A 60 8.21 2.83 3.66
C TYR A 60 9.14 2.58 4.84
N LEU A 61 10.39 2.16 4.61
CA LEU A 61 11.38 2.07 5.69
C LEU A 61 11.55 3.42 6.39
N ARG A 62 11.68 4.51 5.63
CA ARG A 62 11.78 5.86 6.18
C ARG A 62 10.53 6.25 6.98
N LYS A 63 9.32 5.95 6.47
CA LYS A 63 8.06 6.21 7.20
C LYS A 63 8.07 5.51 8.56
N VAL A 64 8.47 4.24 8.63
CA VAL A 64 8.55 3.48 9.88
C VAL A 64 9.57 4.09 10.84
N ILE A 65 10.77 4.44 10.36
CA ILE A 65 11.79 5.09 11.21
C ILE A 65 11.25 6.41 11.78
N SER A 66 10.60 7.23 10.96
CA SER A 66 10.00 8.49 11.42
C SER A 66 8.92 8.25 12.48
N LEU A 67 8.04 7.26 12.30
CA LEU A 67 7.03 6.90 13.29
C LEU A 67 7.65 6.46 14.60
N GLN A 68 8.69 5.62 14.56
CA GLN A 68 9.39 5.15 15.77
C GLN A 68 10.07 6.29 16.53
N LEU A 69 10.69 7.23 15.81
CA LEU A 69 11.32 8.40 16.43
C LEU A 69 10.31 9.40 17.00
N GLN A 70 9.07 9.38 16.51
CA GLN A 70 7.96 10.20 17.02
C GLN A 70 7.24 9.55 18.22
N GLN A 71 7.48 8.27 18.51
CA GLN A 71 6.88 7.66 19.69
C GLN A 71 7.54 8.20 20.97
N PRO A 72 6.78 8.66 21.97
CA PRO A 72 7.34 8.94 23.28
C PRO A 72 8.00 7.66 23.80
N LYS A 73 9.24 7.76 24.30
CA LYS A 73 9.88 6.65 25.02
C LYS A 73 8.93 6.22 26.13
N GLN A 74 8.40 5.00 26.06
CA GLN A 74 7.79 4.37 27.21
C GLN A 74 8.93 4.13 28.21
N VAL A 75 8.96 4.97 29.26
CA VAL A 75 9.87 4.86 30.41
C VAL A 75 9.35 3.77 31.34
#